data_AF-A0A1I3EJM5-F1
#
_entry.id   AF-A0A1I3EJM5-F1
#
_cell.length_a   1.000
_cell.length_b   1.000
_cell.length_c   1.000
_cell.angle_alpha   90.00
_cell.angle_beta   90.00
_cell.angle_gamma   90.00
#
_symmetry.space_group_name_H-M   'P 1'
#
loop_
_entity.id
_entity.type
_entity.pdbx_description
1 polymer ?
#
loop_
_entity_poly.entity_id
_entity_poly.type
_entity_poly.pdbx_seq_one_letter_code
_entity_poly.pdbx_strand_id
1 'polypeptide(L)' 'MSQQASKVRTPEGKIVKAKELSGRSGLLFRRNSQGGAIEGVYTNGERWGGLNTELHGNS' A
#
# COMPACT_ATOMS: atom_id res chain seq x y z
N MET A 1 -4.66 -23.13 -18.01
CA MET A 1 -4.16 -22.76 -16.67
C MET A 1 -4.70 -21.39 -16.31
N SER A 2 -5.62 -21.28 -15.36
CA SER A 2 -6.08 -19.99 -14.83
C SER A 2 -5.05 -19.55 -13.80
N GLN A 3 -4.12 -18.66 -14.17
CA GLN A 3 -3.16 -18.12 -13.19
C GLN A 3 -3.91 -17.20 -12.22
N GLN A 4 -3.94 -17.55 -10.93
CA GLN A 4 -4.43 -16.65 -9.88
C GLN A 4 -3.55 -15.39 -9.85
N ALA A 5 -4.15 -14.24 -10.17
CA ALA A 5 -3.51 -12.93 -10.07
C ALA A 5 -4.02 -12.20 -8.81
N SER A 6 -3.12 -11.51 -8.11
CA SER A 6 -3.50 -10.63 -7.00
C SER A 6 -4.47 -9.54 -7.47
N LYS A 7 -5.67 -9.53 -6.88
CA LYS A 7 -6.68 -8.48 -7.08
C LYS A 7 -6.38 -7.33 -6.13
N VAL A 8 -6.26 -6.13 -6.67
CA VAL A 8 -5.93 -4.92 -5.90
C VAL A 8 -7.10 -3.96 -5.98
N ARG A 9 -7.59 -3.51 -4.81
CA ARG A 9 -8.50 -2.35 -4.73
C ARG A 9 -7.67 -1.07 -4.87
N THR A 10 -7.98 -0.24 -5.86
CA THR A 10 -7.27 1.02 -6.12
C THR A 10 -7.79 2.14 -5.20
N PRO A 11 -7.05 3.28 -5.09
CA PRO A 11 -7.53 4.45 -4.34
C PRO A 11 -8.88 4.97 -4.85
N GLU A 12 -9.13 4.81 -6.15
CA GLU A 12 -10.39 5.18 -6.81
C GLU A 12 -11.51 4.14 -6.60
N GLY A 13 -11.26 3.10 -5.80
CA GLY A 13 -12.25 2.08 -5.42
C GLY A 13 -12.46 0.94 -6.41
N LYS A 14 -11.72 0.91 -7.53
CA LYS A 14 -11.82 -0.15 -8.54
C LYS A 14 -11.03 -1.39 -8.12
N ILE A 15 -11.42 -2.58 -8.60
CA ILE A 15 -10.63 -3.81 -8.43
C ILE A 15 -9.97 -4.15 -9.77
N VAL A 16 -8.64 -4.19 -9.79
CA VAL A 16 -7.82 -4.49 -10.98
C VAL A 16 -6.83 -5.61 -10.69
N LYS A 17 -6.24 -6.23 -11.73
CA LYS A 17 -5.10 -7.14 -11.53
C LYS A 17 -3.86 -6.32 -11.21
N ALA A 18 -3.03 -6.79 -10.27
CA ALA A 18 -1.80 -6.09 -9.89
C ALA A 18 -0.89 -5.72 -11.08
N LYS A 19 -0.84 -6.56 -12.12
CA LYS A 19 -0.05 -6.28 -13.35
C LYS A 19 -0.44 -5.00 -14.08
N GLU A 20 -1.71 -4.57 -13.97
CA GLU A 20 -2.22 -3.36 -14.62
C GLU A 20 -1.71 -2.08 -13.94
N LEU A 21 -1.14 -2.20 -12.73
CA LEU A 21 -0.56 -1.10 -11.97
C LEU A 21 0.97 -1.02 -12.14
N SER A 22 1.57 -1.88 -12.97
CA SER A 22 3.01 -1.89 -13.21
C SER A 22 3.48 -0.53 -13.75
N GLY A 23 4.56 0.01 -13.18
CA GLY A 23 5.13 1.30 -13.57
C GLY A 23 4.40 2.53 -13.01
N ARG A 24 3.27 2.37 -12.31
CA ARG A 24 2.56 3.50 -11.67
C ARG A 24 3.28 3.92 -10.39
N SER A 25 3.77 5.15 -10.35
CA SER A 25 4.43 5.73 -9.17
C SER A 25 3.42 6.14 -8.09
N GLY A 26 3.92 6.28 -6.85
CA GLY A 26 3.13 6.88 -5.77
C GLY A 26 2.09 5.96 -5.14
N LEU A 27 2.18 4.64 -5.36
CA LEU A 27 1.30 3.65 -4.71
C LEU A 27 2.05 2.88 -3.62
N LEU A 28 1.44 2.80 -2.44
CA LEU A 28 1.77 1.84 -1.40
C LEU A 28 0.78 0.68 -1.49
N PHE A 29 1.30 -0.53 -1.61
CA PHE A 29 0.51 -1.75 -1.55
C PHE A 29 0.48 -2.29 -0.12
N ARG A 30 -0.72 -2.54 0.40
CA ARG A 30 -0.92 -3.14 1.73
C ARG A 30 -2.00 -4.21 1.69
N ARG A 31 -1.95 -5.14 2.64
CA ARG A 31 -3.05 -6.08 2.90
C ARG A 31 -3.84 -5.59 4.10
N ASN A 32 -5.13 -5.39 3.93
CA ASN A 32 -6.04 -5.07 5.03
C ASN A 32 -6.14 -6.29 5.96
N SER A 33 -5.79 -6.14 7.23
CA SER A 33 -5.75 -7.27 8.18
C SER A 33 -7.12 -7.73 8.65
N GLN A 34 -8.16 -6.89 8.54
CA GLN A 34 -9.53 -7.24 8.91
C GLN A 34 -10.23 -7.97 7.77
N GLY A 35 -10.13 -7.43 6.54
CA GLY A 35 -10.84 -7.96 5.37
C GLY A 35 -10.01 -8.83 4.42
N GLY A 36 -8.69 -8.91 4.63
CA GLY A 36 -7.77 -9.68 3.80
C GLY A 36 -7.50 -9.12 2.40
N ALA A 37 -8.21 -8.09 1.97
CA ALA A 37 -8.06 -7.48 0.65
C ALA A 37 -6.69 -6.82 0.46
N ILE A 38 -6.15 -6.87 -0.76
CA ILE A 38 -4.98 -6.08 -1.16
C ILE A 38 -5.47 -4.72 -1.64
N GLU A 39 -4.90 -3.65 -1.09
CA GLU A 39 -5.23 -2.27 -1.37
C GLU A 39 -3.99 -1.55 -1.90
N GLY A 40 -4.16 -0.77 -2.97
CA GLY A 40 -3.23 0.27 -3.36
C GLY A 40 -3.74 1.59 -2.81
N VAL A 41 -2.93 2.27 -2.00
CA VAL A 41 -3.22 3.62 -1.49
C VAL A 41 -2.17 4.58 -1.99
N TYR A 42 -2.50 5.86 -2.17
CA TYR A 42 -1.47 6.84 -2.47
C TYR A 42 -0.48 6.91 -1.30
N THR A 43 0.80 6.80 -1.63
CA THR A 43 1.87 7.03 -0.66
C THR A 43 2.21 8.51 -0.64
N ASN A 44 2.41 9.05 0.56
CA ASN A 44 3.14 10.30 0.71
C ASN A 44 4.53 9.93 1.24
N GLY A 45 5.53 9.93 0.36
CA GLY A 45 6.91 9.60 0.72
C GLY A 45 7.51 10.54 1.77
N GLU A 46 6.99 11.76 1.89
CA GLU A 46 7.39 12.74 2.91
C GLU A 46 6.82 12.43 4.30
N ARG A 47 5.88 11.47 4.41
CA ARG A 47 5.19 11.16 5.67
C ARG A 47 6.13 10.56 6.72
N TRP A 48 7.26 10.00 6.34
CA TRP A 48 8.24 9.53 7.32
C TRP A 48 8.98 10.73 7.92
N GLY A 49 8.53 11.16 9.09
CA GLY A 49 9.07 12.30 9.83
C GLY A 49 10.35 12.00 10.63
N GLY A 50 11.03 10.87 10.37
CA GLY A 50 12.24 10.47 11.10
C GLY A 50 11.98 9.68 12.39
N LEU A 51 12.99 9.65 13.26
CA LEU A 51 12.96 8.97 14.57
C LEU A 51 11.93 9.65 15.49
N ASN A 52 11.07 8.86 16.13
CA ASN A 52 10.17 9.39 17.15
C ASN A 52 10.98 9.81 18.38
N THR A 53 11.10 11.11 18.62
CA THR A 53 11.91 11.67 19.72
C THR A 53 11.32 11.39 21.09
N GLU A 54 9.99 11.23 21.21
CA GLU A 54 9.32 10.92 22.49
C GLU A 54 9.60 9.49 22.94
N LEU A 55 9.68 8.55 21.99
CA LEU A 55 9.98 7.14 22.27
C LEU A 55 11.47 6.84 22.42
N HIS A 56 12.34 7.75 21.96
CA HIS A 56 13.78 7.52 21.86
C HIS A 56 14.66 8.61 22.51
N GLY A 57 14.07 9.53 23.26
CA GLY A 57 14.81 10.44 24.12
C GLY A 57 15.23 9.73 25.42
N ASN A 58 16.30 8.93 25.38
CA ASN A 58 16.96 8.51 26.61
C ASN A 58 17.59 9.76 27.24
N SER A 59 17.03 10.18 28.38
CA SER A 59 17.70 11.12 29.29
C SER A 59 18.84 10.42 30.03
#